data_AF-A0A183U248-F1
#
_entry.id   AF-A0A183U248-F1
#
_cell.length_a   1.000
_cell.length_b   1.000
_cell.length_c   1.000
_cell.angle_alpha   90.00
_cell.angle_beta   90.00
_cell.angle_gamma   90.00
#
_symmetry.space_group_name_H-M   'P 1'
#
loop_
_entity.id
_entity.type
_entity.pdbx_description
1 polymer ?
#
loop_
_entity_poly.entity_id
_entity_poly.type
_entity_poly.pdbx_seq_one_letter_code
_entity_poly.pdbx_strand_id
1 'polypeptide(L)'
;MRVPAGAPVPFGLRMRQRFPFLTQLSRPSLGALGVTVTIVLTSAAVFAVCLYPKIRNDYYKEVQKRERAFIQADREQLADGLRPWSNPFEHK
;
A
#
# COMPACT_ATOMS: atom_id res chain seq x y z
N MET A 1 -20.05 7.46 34.22
CA MET A 1 -20.65 8.39 35.21
C MET A 1 -22.06 8.73 34.75
N ARG A 2 -23.08 8.42 35.55
CA ARG A 2 -24.43 8.94 35.33
C ARG A 2 -24.41 10.40 35.78
N VAL A 3 -24.78 11.31 34.88
CA VAL A 3 -24.90 12.74 35.21
C VAL A 3 -26.14 12.87 36.11
N PRO A 4 -26.05 13.51 37.29
CA PRO A 4 -27.19 13.70 38.16
C PRO A 4 -28.27 14.54 37.45
N ALA A 5 -29.54 14.19 37.68
CA ALA A 5 -30.68 14.90 37.10
C ALA A 5 -30.66 16.36 37.56
N GLY A 6 -30.55 17.31 36.62
CA GLY A 6 -30.56 18.75 36.89
C GLY A 6 -29.23 19.48 36.67
N ALA A 7 -28.11 18.77 36.46
CA ALA A 7 -26.84 19.43 36.14
C ALA A 7 -26.75 19.80 34.63
N PRO A 8 -26.25 21.00 34.27
CA PRO A 8 -26.04 21.37 32.88
C PRO A 8 -25.02 20.42 32.25
N VAL A 9 -25.48 19.60 31.32
CA VAL A 9 -24.63 18.62 30.64
C VAL A 9 -23.81 19.37 29.58
N PRO A 10 -22.46 19.39 29.69
CA PRO A 10 -21.65 20.04 28.67
C PRO A 10 -21.89 19.39 27.30
N PHE A 11 -21.96 20.20 26.25
CA PHE A 11 -22.35 19.76 24.89
C PHE A 11 -21.57 18.53 24.41
N GLY A 12 -20.26 18.50 24.69
CA GLY A 12 -19.40 17.36 24.34
C GLY A 12 -19.83 16.04 25.01
N LEU A 13 -20.34 16.09 26.25
CA LEU A 13 -20.76 14.91 27.00
C LEU A 13 -22.13 14.40 26.52
N ARG A 14 -22.99 15.30 26.05
CA ARG A 14 -24.26 15.00 25.39
C ARG A 14 -24.06 14.31 24.03
N MET A 15 -23.09 14.79 23.24
CA MET A 15 -22.67 14.14 22.00
C MET A 15 -22.09 12.75 22.24
N ARG A 16 -21.23 12.61 23.27
CA ARG A 16 -20.61 11.33 23.62
C ARG A 16 -21.62 10.27 24.10
N GLN A 17 -22.70 10.68 24.78
CA GLN A 17 -23.81 9.79 25.14
C GLN A 17 -24.68 9.39 23.95
N ARG A 18 -24.88 10.29 22.98
CA ARG A 18 -25.70 10.01 21.79
C ARG A 18 -25.01 9.06 20.82
N PHE A 19 -23.67 9.03 20.83
CA PHE A 19 -22.85 8.25 19.92
C PHE A 19 -21.82 7.40 20.68
N PRO A 20 -22.23 6.23 21.22
CA PRO A 20 -21.37 5.38 22.06
C PRO A 20 -20.16 4.81 21.30
N PHE A 21 -20.20 4.78 19.98
CA PHE A 21 -19.07 4.41 19.12
C PHE A 21 -17.90 5.40 19.22
N LEU A 22 -18.17 6.70 19.46
CA LEU A 22 -17.10 7.69 19.67
C LEU A 22 -16.34 7.45 20.98
N THR A 23 -17.01 6.91 22.01
CA THR A 23 -16.34 6.45 23.24
C THR A 23 -15.43 5.26 23.01
N GLN A 24 -15.82 4.30 22.16
CA GLN A 24 -14.96 3.17 21.81
C GLN A 24 -13.73 3.62 21.01
N LEU A 25 -13.87 4.59 20.12
CA LEU A 25 -12.74 5.17 19.38
C LEU A 25 -11.72 5.87 20.30
N SER A 26 -12.19 6.47 21.40
CA SER A 26 -11.31 7.19 22.34
C SER A 26 -10.45 6.28 23.23
N ARG A 27 -10.74 4.98 23.28
CA ARG A 27 -9.98 3.97 24.02
C ARG A 27 -9.98 2.64 23.23
N PRO A 28 -9.24 2.58 22.12
CA PRO A 28 -9.15 1.35 21.35
C PRO A 28 -8.44 0.27 22.19
N SER A 29 -8.88 -0.98 22.06
CA SER A 29 -8.16 -2.10 22.64
C SER A 29 -6.83 -2.33 21.90
N LEU A 30 -5.86 -2.94 22.58
CA LEU A 30 -4.57 -3.32 21.96
C LEU A 30 -4.77 -4.14 20.67
N GLY A 31 -5.77 -5.04 20.66
CA GLY A 31 -6.14 -5.82 19.47
C GLY A 31 -6.68 -4.95 18.33
N ALA A 32 -7.56 -3.99 18.63
CA ALA A 32 -8.10 -3.09 17.61
C ALA A 32 -7.01 -2.20 16.98
N LEU A 33 -6.05 -1.75 17.79
CA LEU A 33 -4.87 -1.03 17.31
C LEU A 33 -4.03 -1.90 16.38
N GLY A 34 -3.71 -3.12 16.78
CA GLY A 34 -2.92 -4.06 15.97
C GLY A 34 -3.55 -4.33 14.60
N VAL A 35 -4.86 -4.63 14.56
CA VAL A 35 -5.61 -4.87 13.32
C VAL A 35 -5.63 -3.62 12.43
N THR A 36 -5.86 -2.44 13.01
CA THR A 36 -5.90 -1.19 12.24
C THR A 36 -4.54 -0.88 11.61
N VAL A 37 -3.46 -1.02 12.39
CA VAL A 37 -2.09 -0.78 11.90
C VAL A 37 -1.72 -1.74 10.79
N THR A 38 -2.05 -3.04 10.95
CA THR A 38 -1.78 -4.04 9.91
C THR A 38 -2.54 -3.75 8.64
N ILE A 39 -3.83 -3.41 8.70
CA ILE A 39 -4.62 -3.03 7.52
C ILE A 39 -4.01 -1.81 6.81
N VAL A 40 -3.64 -0.78 7.57
CA VAL A 40 -3.02 0.44 6.99
C VAL A 40 -1.68 0.11 6.34
N LEU A 41 -0.84 -0.69 6.99
CA LEU A 41 0.47 -1.06 6.46
C LEU A 41 0.35 -1.93 5.20
N THR A 42 -0.52 -2.93 5.22
CA THR A 42 -0.75 -3.81 4.06
C THR A 42 -1.34 -3.05 2.89
N SER A 43 -2.31 -2.16 3.12
CA SER A 43 -2.88 -1.33 2.05
C SER A 43 -1.85 -0.36 1.45
N ALA A 44 -0.99 0.24 2.29
CA ALA A 44 0.12 1.07 1.82
C ALA A 44 1.12 0.27 0.97
N ALA A 45 1.45 -0.96 1.37
CA ALA A 45 2.33 -1.83 0.59
C ALA A 45 1.73 -2.19 -0.78
N VAL A 46 0.45 -2.56 -0.82
CA VAL A 46 -0.27 -2.84 -2.09
C VAL A 46 -0.31 -1.59 -2.97
N PHE A 47 -0.55 -0.41 -2.39
CA PHE A 47 -0.53 0.85 -3.13
C PHE A 47 0.85 1.13 -3.74
N ALA A 48 1.92 0.98 -2.95
CA ALA A 48 3.28 1.22 -3.38
C ALA A 48 3.73 0.30 -4.53
N VAL A 49 3.28 -0.95 -4.54
CA VAL A 49 3.68 -1.94 -5.56
C VAL A 49 2.76 -1.91 -6.79
N CYS A 50 1.45 -1.81 -6.60
CA CYS A 50 0.50 -2.00 -7.70
C CYS A 50 0.04 -0.69 -8.35
N LEU A 51 -0.16 0.35 -7.55
CA LEU A 51 -0.78 1.60 -7.99
C LEU A 51 0.27 2.67 -8.30
N TYR A 52 1.26 2.85 -7.43
CA TYR A 52 2.29 3.86 -7.58
C TYR A 52 3.05 3.77 -8.92
N PRO A 53 3.46 2.58 -9.42
CA PRO A 53 4.16 2.49 -10.70
C PRO A 53 3.27 2.84 -11.90
N LYS A 54 1.96 2.57 -11.80
CA LYS A 54 1.01 2.91 -12.86
C LYS A 54 0.79 4.43 -12.96
N ILE A 55 0.75 5.12 -11.82
CA ILE A 55 0.60 6.58 -11.79
C ILE A 55 1.89 7.27 -12.27
N ARG A 56 3.05 6.73 -11.92
CA ARG A 56 4.38 7.27 -12.27
C ARG A 56 5.01 6.59 -13.48
N ASN A 57 4.19 6.09 -14.42
CA ASN A 57 4.65 5.25 -15.54
C ASN A 57 5.80 5.87 -16.34
N ASP A 58 5.72 7.18 -16.61
CA ASP A 58 6.73 7.87 -17.42
C ASP A 58 8.09 7.93 -16.72
N TYR A 59 8.11 8.17 -15.41
CA TYR A 59 9.33 8.11 -14.59
C TYR A 59 9.97 6.73 -14.67
N TYR A 60 9.19 5.66 -14.49
CA TYR A 60 9.72 4.29 -14.55
C TYR A 60 10.20 3.92 -15.95
N LYS A 61 9.53 4.36 -17.01
CA LYS A 61 9.99 4.17 -18.40
C LYS A 61 11.30 4.88 -18.68
N GLU A 62 11.48 6.10 -18.20
CA GLU A 62 12.72 6.86 -18.38
C GLU A 62 13.88 6.24 -17.61
N VAL A 63 13.66 5.82 -16.37
CA VAL A 63 14.67 5.11 -15.58
C VAL A 63 15.06 3.80 -16.27
N GLN A 64 14.10 3.00 -16.73
CA GLN A 64 14.40 1.77 -17.47
C GLN A 64 15.17 2.02 -18.76
N LYS A 65 14.85 3.10 -19.49
CA LYS A 65 15.61 3.48 -20.70
C LYS A 65 17.05 3.86 -20.36
N ARG A 66 17.26 4.64 -19.28
CA ARG A 66 18.60 5.01 -18.82
C ARG A 66 19.39 3.80 -18.34
N GLU A 67 18.83 2.98 -17.46
CA GLU A 67 19.48 1.78 -16.96
C GLU A 67 19.82 0.81 -18.10
N ARG A 68 18.92 0.59 -19.06
CA ARG A 68 19.22 -0.21 -20.25
C ARG A 68 20.29 0.41 -21.15
N ALA A 69 20.40 1.72 -21.20
CA ALA A 69 21.47 2.38 -21.95
C ALA A 69 22.86 2.21 -21.28
N PHE A 70 22.90 2.01 -19.96
CA PHE A 70 24.12 1.70 -19.22
C PHE A 70 24.51 0.22 -19.25
N ILE A 71 23.60 -0.66 -19.64
CA ILE A 71 23.91 -2.06 -19.93
C ILE A 71 24.68 -2.09 -21.27
N GLN A 72 26.00 -1.96 -21.20
CA GLN A 72 26.92 -2.21 -22.32
C GLN A 72 27.09 -3.72 -22.60
N ALA A 73 26.01 -4.48 -22.57
CA ALA A 73 26.02 -5.90 -22.91
C ALA A 73 25.38 -6.08 -24.29
N ASP A 74 26.04 -6.83 -25.16
CA ASP A 74 25.52 -7.10 -26.49
C ASP A 74 24.22 -7.91 -26.39
N ARG A 75 23.29 -7.75 -27.34
CA ARG A 75 21.98 -8.44 -27.30
C ARG A 75 22.13 -9.95 -27.19
N GLU A 76 23.23 -10.49 -27.73
CA GLU A 76 23.57 -11.91 -27.67
C GLU A 76 24.12 -12.33 -26.30
N GLN A 77 24.78 -11.43 -25.56
CA GLN A 77 25.30 -11.69 -24.22
C GLN A 77 24.19 -11.70 -23.15
N LEU A 78 23.18 -10.84 -23.30
CA LEU A 78 22.01 -10.81 -22.40
C LEU A 78 21.04 -11.98 -22.61
N ALA A 79 21.18 -12.68 -23.74
CA ALA A 79 20.31 -13.78 -24.10
C ALA A 79 20.76 -15.12 -23.48
N ASP A 80 21.91 -15.20 -22.80
CA ASP A 80 22.45 -16.44 -22.21
C ASP A 80 22.40 -17.65 -23.20
N GLY A 81 22.61 -17.38 -24.49
CA GLY A 81 22.49 -18.39 -25.57
C GLY A 81 21.06 -18.80 -25.95
N LEU A 82 20.03 -18.32 -25.23
CA LEU A 82 18.62 -18.52 -25.52
C LEU A 82 18.13 -17.42 -26.47
N ARG A 83 18.27 -17.65 -27.78
CA ARG A 83 17.67 -16.75 -28.79
C ARG A 83 16.13 -16.85 -28.68
N PRO A 84 15.40 -15.75 -28.38
CA PRO A 84 13.93 -15.79 -28.27
C PRO A 84 13.20 -16.17 -29.57
N TRP A 85 13.94 -16.15 -30.69
CA TRP A 85 13.46 -16.38 -32.05
C TRP A 85 14.03 -17.67 -32.66
N SER A 86 14.91 -18.40 -31.97
CA SER A 86 15.36 -19.71 -32.45
C SER A 86 14.25 -20.72 -32.19
N ASN A 87 13.88 -21.45 -33.23
CA ASN A 87 12.87 -22.50 -33.16
C ASN A 87 13.31 -23.55 -32.12
N PRO A 88 12.55 -23.77 -31.02
CA PRO A 88 12.95 -24.70 -29.96
C PRO A 88 12.95 -26.17 -30.38
N PHE A 89 12.54 -26.49 -31.62
CA PHE A 89 12.48 -27.85 -32.16
C PHE A 89 13.53 -28.12 -33.25
N GLU A 90 14.42 -27.17 -33.55
CA GLU A 90 15.53 -27.37 -34.48
C GLU A 90 16.68 -28.08 -33.75
N HIS A 91 16.50 -29.37 -33.48
CA HIS A 91 17.60 -30.24 -33.03
C HIS A 91 18.28 -30.85 -34.27
N LYS A 92 19.60 -30.66 -34.38
CA LYS A 92 20.49 -31.40 -35.29
C LYS A 92 21.17 -32.53 -34.53
#